data_AF-A0A7Z9UUB2-F1
#
_entry.id   AF-A0A7Z9UUB2-F1
#
_cell.length_a   1.000
_cell.length_b   1.000
_cell.length_c   1.000
_cell.angle_alpha   90.00
_cell.angle_beta   90.00
_cell.angle_gamma   90.00
#
_symmetry.space_group_name_H-M   'P 1'
#
loop_
_entity.id
_entity.type
_entity.pdbx_description
1 polymer ?
#
loop_
_entity_poly.entity_id
_entity_poly.type
_entity_poly.pdbx_seq_one_letter_code
_entity_poly.pdbx_strand_id
1 'polypeptide(L)'
;DLASSLAGTAYSFTATDQAGLLLSGQFVTPVELAIPYPSSLSAANSLRAYRLENDQWVEVVDRSPNTIQQVLTIQADQFGTYRLTRVLEHPWDVNEDNVVDIFDLVLVGMNFMKSGAVVTGDVNLDSTVDLFDLVLVAKHFGETYGVVTAAAPTVLAGQAQVWVSMSARHSTSRNGGLQRQLLELEVEADMQTPIAGYQLDVTYDPRLLTVVGFEKGDILGEGSFSLDPRMTPGRIANIAGTQLGESSVSGLGRSTVAKVSFRLKGDVNLALKSIGIGNLVVADQQALPVPFEIDPSITADLESVVEERFGLGQNYPNPFNPETWIPYQLASSEAVLVQIYDASGHLVRQIDVGFRSAGSYTSRAKSVYWDGRNEFGEQVASGVYYYTIHAGDFSATSKMLLLK
;
A
#
# COMPACT_ATOMS: atom_id res chain seq x y z
N ASP A 1 -11.45 19.01 -41.78
CA ASP A 1 -11.75 18.97 -40.35
C ASP A 1 -12.13 17.53 -40.01
N LEU A 2 -11.15 16.75 -39.54
CA LEU A 2 -11.21 15.28 -39.46
C LEU A 2 -11.28 14.80 -38.00
N ALA A 3 -11.75 15.67 -37.09
CA ALA A 3 -11.62 15.54 -35.65
C ALA A 3 -12.59 14.54 -34.98
N SER A 4 -13.35 13.72 -35.71
CA SER A 4 -14.42 12.90 -35.14
C SER A 4 -14.48 11.45 -35.59
N SER A 5 -13.41 10.89 -36.16
CA SER A 5 -13.57 9.67 -36.94
C SER A 5 -12.51 8.61 -36.65
N LEU A 6 -12.77 7.74 -35.68
CA LEU A 6 -12.25 6.37 -35.69
C LEU A 6 -13.29 5.40 -35.14
N ALA A 7 -14.48 5.49 -35.74
CA ALA A 7 -15.39 4.39 -35.98
C ALA A 7 -16.19 4.74 -37.26
N GLY A 8 -16.05 3.94 -38.33
CA GLY A 8 -16.95 4.04 -39.49
C GLY A 8 -16.61 5.07 -40.59
N THR A 9 -15.46 5.73 -40.58
CA THR A 9 -15.04 6.61 -41.71
C THR A 9 -14.35 5.81 -42.80
N ALA A 10 -15.07 5.56 -43.88
CA ALA A 10 -14.50 5.11 -45.13
C ALA A 10 -14.01 6.34 -45.92
N TYR A 11 -12.74 6.33 -46.32
CA TYR A 11 -12.21 7.32 -47.26
C TYR A 11 -12.17 6.69 -48.65
N SER A 12 -12.95 7.26 -49.57
CA SER A 12 -12.92 6.89 -50.98
C SER A 12 -12.11 7.93 -51.74
N PHE A 13 -10.99 7.49 -52.33
CA PHE A 13 -10.19 8.32 -53.20
C PHE A 13 -10.43 7.88 -54.64
N THR A 14 -11.02 8.77 -55.44
CA THR A 14 -11.17 8.58 -56.88
C THR A 14 -10.27 9.57 -57.59
N ALA A 15 -9.34 9.11 -58.43
CA ALA A 15 -8.67 10.03 -59.35
C ALA A 15 -9.33 9.96 -60.72
N THR A 16 -9.34 11.12 -61.36
CA THR A 16 -9.81 11.29 -62.72
C THR A 16 -8.66 11.72 -63.60
N ASP A 17 -8.70 11.37 -64.89
CA ASP A 17 -7.78 11.96 -65.86
C ASP A 17 -8.06 13.46 -66.07
N GLN A 18 -7.28 14.12 -66.94
CA GLN A 18 -7.45 15.54 -67.27
C GLN A 18 -8.83 15.85 -67.92
N ALA A 19 -9.55 14.83 -68.37
CA ALA A 19 -10.89 14.93 -68.94
C ALA A 19 -12.02 14.62 -67.92
N GLY A 20 -11.67 14.31 -66.67
CA GLY A 20 -12.63 13.96 -65.62
C GLY A 20 -13.08 12.50 -65.65
N LEU A 21 -12.45 11.64 -66.45
CA LEU A 21 -12.79 10.21 -66.51
C LEU A 21 -12.18 9.48 -65.31
N LEU A 22 -13.01 8.72 -64.58
CA LEU A 22 -12.56 7.89 -63.46
C LEU A 22 -11.48 6.91 -63.91
N LEU A 23 -10.30 7.00 -63.29
CA LEU A 23 -9.23 6.04 -63.49
C LEU A 23 -9.60 4.76 -62.74
N SER A 24 -9.72 3.64 -63.46
CA SER A 24 -10.19 2.36 -62.92
C SER A 24 -9.14 1.24 -63.00
N GLY A 25 -7.84 1.59 -62.93
CA GLY A 25 -6.72 0.67 -63.17
C GLY A 25 -5.68 0.63 -62.05
N GLN A 26 -4.74 -0.32 -62.19
CA GLN A 26 -3.51 -0.34 -61.40
C GLN A 26 -2.60 0.83 -61.79
N PHE A 27 -1.94 1.43 -60.81
CA PHE A 27 -0.89 2.41 -61.04
C PHE A 27 0.34 1.72 -61.62
N VAL A 28 0.95 2.34 -62.64
CA VAL A 28 2.21 1.85 -63.24
C VAL A 28 3.35 1.87 -62.22
N THR A 29 3.29 2.81 -61.28
CA THR A 29 4.19 2.93 -60.12
C THR A 29 3.32 3.07 -58.87
N PRO A 30 3.59 2.33 -57.79
CA PRO A 30 2.90 2.53 -56.52
C PRO A 30 2.95 4.00 -56.11
N VAL A 31 1.83 4.51 -55.60
CA VAL A 31 1.71 5.88 -55.09
C VAL A 31 1.65 5.85 -53.58
N GLU A 32 2.26 6.85 -52.96
CA GLU A 32 2.13 7.06 -51.51
C GLU A 32 0.79 7.69 -51.21
N LEU A 33 -0.03 6.98 -50.45
CA LEU A 33 -1.28 7.50 -49.91
C LEU A 33 -1.04 7.90 -48.46
N ALA A 34 -1.12 9.20 -48.21
CA ALA A 34 -0.92 9.80 -46.90
C ALA A 34 -2.29 10.02 -46.24
N ILE A 35 -2.72 9.10 -45.37
CA ILE A 35 -4.04 9.18 -44.71
C ILE A 35 -3.92 9.88 -43.35
N PRO A 36 -4.51 11.08 -43.16
CA PRO A 36 -4.49 11.76 -41.87
C PRO A 36 -5.31 11.00 -40.81
N TYR A 37 -4.83 11.01 -39.57
CA TYR A 37 -5.56 10.51 -38.40
C TYR A 37 -5.62 11.60 -37.31
N PRO A 38 -6.63 11.57 -36.41
CA PRO A 38 -6.81 12.62 -35.42
C PRO A 38 -5.67 12.65 -34.39
N SER A 39 -5.38 13.85 -33.89
CA SER A 39 -4.33 14.13 -32.91
C SER A 39 -4.51 13.42 -31.56
N SER A 40 -5.72 12.93 -31.27
CA SER A 40 -6.05 12.15 -30.08
C SER A 40 -5.47 10.74 -30.08
N LEU A 41 -4.75 10.33 -31.13
CA LEU A 41 -4.15 9.00 -31.26
C LEU A 41 -2.63 9.13 -31.22
N SER A 42 -2.08 8.93 -30.03
CA SER A 42 -0.64 8.98 -29.76
C SER A 42 0.12 7.76 -30.33
N ALA A 43 -0.44 6.54 -30.28
CA ALA A 43 0.20 5.38 -30.90
C ALA A 43 -0.20 5.21 -32.37
N ALA A 44 0.45 5.94 -33.26
CA ALA A 44 0.34 5.71 -34.70
C ALA A 44 0.70 4.26 -35.13
N ASN A 45 1.40 3.51 -34.27
CA ASN A 45 1.73 2.10 -34.46
C ASN A 45 0.55 1.14 -34.26
N SER A 46 -0.52 1.52 -33.55
CA SER A 46 -1.74 0.72 -33.40
C SER A 46 -2.71 0.90 -34.58
N LEU A 47 -2.45 1.88 -35.45
CA LEU A 47 -3.20 2.04 -36.69
C LEU A 47 -2.89 0.92 -37.67
N ARG A 48 -3.95 0.44 -38.31
CA ARG A 48 -3.95 -0.56 -39.37
C ARG A 48 -4.74 0.02 -40.53
N ALA A 49 -4.20 -0.12 -41.74
CA ALA A 49 -4.90 0.22 -42.96
C ALA A 49 -5.46 -1.06 -43.58
N TYR A 50 -6.68 -1.00 -44.09
CA TYR A 50 -7.29 -2.09 -44.83
C TYR A 50 -7.80 -1.58 -46.17
N ARG A 51 -7.67 -2.40 -47.19
CA ARG A 51 -8.21 -2.19 -48.53
C ARG A 51 -9.43 -3.09 -48.73
N LEU A 52 -10.48 -2.57 -49.35
CA LEU A 52 -11.65 -3.37 -49.72
C LEU A 52 -11.36 -4.14 -51.03
N GLU A 53 -11.37 -5.47 -50.97
CA GLU A 53 -11.16 -6.38 -52.09
C GLU A 53 -12.24 -7.46 -52.08
N ASN A 54 -13.02 -7.57 -53.17
CA ASN A 54 -14.10 -8.58 -53.29
C ASN A 54 -15.04 -8.61 -52.07
N ASP A 55 -15.51 -7.44 -51.62
CA ASP A 55 -16.34 -7.24 -50.42
C ASP A 55 -15.73 -7.74 -49.10
N GLN A 56 -14.40 -7.94 -49.06
CA GLN A 56 -13.64 -8.28 -47.86
C GLN A 56 -12.56 -7.24 -47.58
N TRP A 57 -12.32 -6.95 -46.31
CA TRP A 57 -11.26 -6.02 -45.93
C TRP A 57 -9.95 -6.77 -45.72
N VAL A 58 -8.96 -6.46 -46.55
CA VAL A 58 -7.62 -7.05 -46.52
C VAL A 58 -6.65 -6.03 -45.93
N GLU A 59 -5.81 -6.44 -44.97
CA GLU A 59 -4.85 -5.54 -44.33
C GLU A 59 -3.74 -5.12 -45.32
N VAL A 60 -3.40 -3.84 -45.31
CA VAL A 60 -2.23 -3.28 -45.99
C VAL A 60 -1.05 -3.33 -45.02
N VAL A 61 -0.12 -4.25 -45.26
CA VAL A 61 0.99 -4.56 -44.35
C VAL A 61 2.09 -3.50 -44.40
N ASP A 62 2.39 -2.95 -45.58
CA ASP A 62 3.40 -1.92 -45.76
C ASP A 62 2.83 -0.53 -45.43
N ARG A 63 3.18 -0.04 -44.23
CA ARG A 63 2.69 1.22 -43.68
C ARG A 63 3.81 1.95 -42.92
N SER A 64 3.81 3.26 -43.01
CA SER A 64 4.76 4.14 -42.35
C SER A 64 4.02 5.26 -41.60
N PRO A 65 3.89 5.17 -40.27
CA PRO A 65 3.27 6.23 -39.48
C PRO A 65 4.20 7.44 -39.30
N ASN A 66 3.66 8.64 -39.46
CA ASN A 66 4.31 9.91 -39.12
C ASN A 66 3.51 10.60 -38.00
N THR A 67 4.03 10.56 -36.77
CA THR A 67 3.39 11.13 -35.57
C THR A 67 3.43 12.64 -35.52
N ILE A 68 4.42 13.28 -36.17
CA ILE A 68 4.56 14.74 -36.21
C ILE A 68 3.52 15.33 -37.16
N GLN A 69 3.35 14.72 -38.33
CA GLN A 69 2.39 15.17 -39.34
C GLN A 69 0.98 14.59 -39.14
N GLN A 70 0.83 13.60 -38.26
CA GLN A 70 -0.42 12.86 -37.98
C GLN A 70 -0.98 12.17 -39.22
N VAL A 71 -0.10 11.49 -39.95
CA VAL A 71 -0.44 10.80 -41.20
C VAL A 71 0.10 9.38 -41.17
N LEU A 72 -0.72 8.40 -41.59
CA LEU A 72 -0.29 7.05 -41.89
C LEU A 72 -0.07 6.94 -43.40
N THR A 73 1.17 6.72 -43.83
CA THR A 73 1.50 6.52 -45.24
C THR A 73 1.41 5.05 -45.59
N ILE A 74 0.71 4.73 -46.68
CA ILE A 74 0.64 3.38 -47.25
C ILE A 74 1.00 3.41 -48.73
N GLN A 75 1.53 2.31 -49.26
CA GLN A 75 1.74 2.15 -50.69
C GLN A 75 0.44 1.65 -51.34
N ALA A 76 -0.06 2.37 -52.33
CA ALA A 76 -1.21 1.99 -53.13
C ALA A 76 -0.79 1.73 -54.57
N ASP A 77 -1.12 0.55 -55.09
CA ASP A 77 -0.86 0.12 -56.47
C ASP A 77 -2.12 0.18 -57.36
N GLN A 78 -3.27 0.59 -56.80
CA GLN A 78 -4.52 0.77 -57.52
C GLN A 78 -5.51 1.68 -56.78
N PHE A 79 -6.51 2.16 -57.50
CA PHE A 79 -7.69 2.81 -56.92
C PHE A 79 -8.48 1.82 -56.07
N GLY A 80 -9.04 2.30 -54.96
CA GLY A 80 -9.84 1.47 -54.07
C GLY A 80 -10.38 2.23 -52.88
N THR A 81 -11.23 1.56 -52.09
CA THR A 81 -11.68 2.07 -50.79
C THR A 81 -10.72 1.59 -49.72
N TYR A 82 -10.21 2.53 -48.95
CA TYR A 82 -9.33 2.26 -47.82
C TYR A 82 -10.04 2.67 -46.52
N ARG A 83 -9.81 1.88 -45.47
CA ARG A 83 -10.20 2.26 -44.11
C ARG A 83 -8.99 2.22 -43.21
N LEU A 84 -8.96 3.17 -42.27
CA LEU A 84 -8.11 3.06 -41.11
C LEU A 84 -8.93 2.45 -39.97
N THR A 85 -8.28 1.57 -39.22
CA THR A 85 -8.80 1.10 -37.94
C THR A 85 -7.66 1.09 -36.95
N ARG A 86 -8.01 1.27 -35.67
CA ARG A 86 -7.09 1.08 -34.57
C ARG A 86 -7.24 -0.35 -34.09
N VAL A 87 -6.16 -1.12 -34.12
CA VAL A 87 -6.11 -2.43 -33.47
C VAL A 87 -5.26 -2.25 -32.23
N LEU A 88 -5.93 -2.18 -31.08
CA LEU A 88 -5.28 -2.23 -29.78
C LEU A 88 -4.87 -3.68 -29.52
N GLU A 89 -3.58 -3.98 -29.56
CA GLU A 89 -3.08 -5.31 -29.19
C GLU A 89 -3.29 -5.58 -27.69
N HIS A 90 -3.25 -4.52 -26.87
CA HIS A 90 -3.44 -4.55 -25.43
C HIS A 90 -4.35 -3.37 -25.02
N PRO A 91 -5.68 -3.45 -25.22
CA PRO A 91 -6.56 -2.31 -24.98
C PRO A 91 -6.60 -1.84 -23.52
N TRP A 92 -6.15 -2.68 -22.59
CA TRP A 92 -6.02 -2.37 -21.17
C TRP A 92 -4.74 -1.60 -20.80
N ASP A 93 -3.79 -1.44 -21.73
CA ASP A 93 -2.72 -0.45 -21.68
C ASP A 93 -3.27 0.83 -22.32
N VAL A 94 -3.89 1.67 -21.48
CA VAL A 94 -4.72 2.80 -21.89
C VAL A 94 -3.86 3.98 -22.31
N ASN A 95 -2.71 4.18 -21.67
CA ASN A 95 -1.76 5.23 -22.02
C ASN A 95 -0.77 4.81 -23.15
N GLU A 96 -0.78 3.53 -23.54
CA GLU A 96 0.02 2.92 -24.61
C GLU A 96 1.54 3.00 -24.35
N ASP A 97 1.96 2.96 -23.08
CA ASP A 97 3.38 2.99 -22.70
C ASP A 97 4.03 1.59 -22.62
N ASN A 98 3.27 0.53 -22.91
CA ASN A 98 3.62 -0.88 -22.80
C ASN A 98 3.76 -1.42 -21.37
N VAL A 99 3.29 -0.70 -20.37
CA VAL A 99 3.23 -1.12 -18.98
C VAL A 99 1.81 -0.95 -18.49
N VAL A 100 1.20 -2.01 -18.00
CA VAL A 100 -0.13 -1.91 -17.40
C VAL A 100 0.02 -1.59 -15.92
N ASP A 101 -0.21 -0.35 -15.53
CA ASP A 101 -0.02 0.10 -14.15
C ASP A 101 -1.10 1.07 -13.63
N ILE A 102 -0.76 1.83 -12.58
CA ILE A 102 -1.70 2.75 -11.95
C ILE A 102 -2.19 3.84 -12.90
N PHE A 103 -1.38 4.27 -13.87
CA PHE A 103 -1.76 5.33 -14.79
C PHE A 103 -2.90 4.88 -15.70
N ASP A 104 -2.92 3.61 -16.13
CA ASP A 104 -4.03 3.04 -16.89
C ASP A 104 -5.32 3.00 -16.09
N LEU A 105 -5.24 2.52 -14.84
CA LEU A 105 -6.40 2.48 -13.95
C LEU A 105 -6.96 3.88 -13.69
N VAL A 106 -6.10 4.89 -13.52
CA VAL A 106 -6.54 6.28 -13.35
C VAL A 106 -7.24 6.81 -14.60
N LEU A 107 -6.75 6.49 -15.79
CA LEU A 107 -7.40 6.89 -17.04
C LEU A 107 -8.79 6.26 -17.19
N VAL A 108 -8.99 5.01 -16.77
CA VAL A 108 -10.33 4.41 -16.71
C VAL A 108 -11.18 5.05 -15.60
N GLY A 109 -10.63 5.16 -14.38
CA GLY A 109 -11.34 5.67 -13.20
C GLY A 109 -11.87 7.09 -13.37
N MET A 110 -11.07 8.01 -13.93
CA MET A 110 -11.47 9.39 -14.20
C MET A 110 -12.47 9.56 -15.35
N ASN A 111 -12.64 8.51 -16.16
CA ASN A 111 -13.65 8.46 -17.20
C ASN A 111 -14.85 7.57 -16.83
N PHE A 112 -14.91 7.02 -15.62
CA PHE A 112 -15.99 6.17 -15.16
C PHE A 112 -17.37 6.83 -15.35
N MET A 113 -18.33 6.05 -15.86
CA MET A 113 -19.67 6.45 -16.30
C MET A 113 -19.72 7.41 -17.51
N LYS A 114 -18.59 7.72 -18.17
CA LYS A 114 -18.62 8.44 -19.45
C LYS A 114 -18.98 7.46 -20.57
N SER A 115 -19.63 7.99 -21.60
CA SER A 115 -20.10 7.21 -22.76
C SER A 115 -19.90 7.99 -24.05
N GLY A 116 -19.64 7.28 -25.14
CA GLY A 116 -19.42 7.89 -26.44
C GLY A 116 -18.75 6.91 -27.40
N ALA A 117 -18.74 7.24 -28.69
CA ALA A 117 -18.14 6.37 -29.70
C ALA A 117 -16.62 6.20 -29.55
N VAL A 118 -15.95 7.15 -28.88
CA VAL A 118 -14.53 7.09 -28.51
C VAL A 118 -14.39 7.77 -27.16
N VAL A 119 -14.19 6.98 -26.10
CA VAL A 119 -13.95 7.49 -24.74
C VAL A 119 -12.68 6.84 -24.21
N THR A 120 -11.80 7.66 -23.64
CA THR A 120 -10.59 7.14 -22.98
C THR A 120 -10.99 6.24 -21.82
N GLY A 121 -10.40 5.05 -21.74
CA GLY A 121 -10.67 4.08 -20.69
C GLY A 121 -11.80 3.09 -20.99
N ASP A 122 -12.47 3.20 -22.14
CA ASP A 122 -13.33 2.12 -22.68
C ASP A 122 -12.42 1.08 -23.33
N VAL A 123 -12.04 0.07 -22.56
CA VAL A 123 -11.05 -0.95 -22.96
C VAL A 123 -11.72 -2.19 -23.54
N ASN A 124 -13.02 -2.37 -23.29
CA ASN A 124 -13.82 -3.45 -23.87
C ASN A 124 -14.53 -3.03 -25.18
N LEU A 125 -14.52 -1.73 -25.50
CA LEU A 125 -15.08 -1.09 -26.69
C LEU A 125 -16.61 -1.19 -26.80
N ASP A 126 -17.32 -1.16 -25.67
CA ASP A 126 -18.78 -1.16 -25.61
C ASP A 126 -19.41 0.25 -25.65
N SER A 127 -18.59 1.29 -25.84
CA SER A 127 -18.95 2.71 -25.87
C SER A 127 -19.31 3.31 -24.51
N THR A 128 -19.08 2.58 -23.42
CA THR A 128 -19.22 3.06 -22.04
C THR A 128 -17.95 2.76 -21.25
N VAL A 129 -17.66 3.58 -20.25
CA VAL A 129 -16.57 3.31 -19.30
C VAL A 129 -17.20 2.90 -17.98
N ASP A 130 -17.08 1.64 -17.62
CA ASP A 130 -17.70 1.08 -16.42
C ASP A 130 -16.78 0.14 -15.62
N LEU A 131 -17.38 -0.69 -14.77
CA LEU A 131 -16.60 -1.60 -13.91
C LEU A 131 -15.92 -2.72 -14.71
N PHE A 132 -16.49 -3.14 -15.85
CA PHE A 132 -15.88 -4.15 -16.69
C PHE A 132 -14.55 -3.68 -17.28
N ASP A 133 -14.44 -2.39 -17.60
CA ASP A 133 -13.19 -1.78 -18.06
C ASP A 133 -12.11 -1.81 -16.97
N LEU A 134 -12.48 -1.38 -15.75
CA LEU A 134 -11.58 -1.41 -14.60
C LEU A 134 -11.11 -2.84 -14.29
N VAL A 135 -12.02 -3.81 -14.34
CA VAL A 135 -11.69 -5.22 -14.11
C VAL A 135 -10.78 -5.76 -15.21
N LEU A 136 -10.94 -5.32 -16.45
CA LEU A 136 -10.07 -5.74 -17.55
C LEU A 136 -8.65 -5.21 -17.37
N VAL A 137 -8.48 -3.93 -17.02
CA VAL A 137 -7.17 -3.36 -16.68
C VAL A 137 -6.57 -4.06 -15.45
N ALA A 138 -7.36 -4.23 -14.39
CA ALA A 138 -6.95 -4.93 -13.18
C ALA A 138 -6.42 -6.35 -13.42
N LYS A 139 -7.04 -7.08 -14.37
CA LYS A 139 -6.64 -8.45 -14.73
C LYS A 139 -5.24 -8.50 -15.33
N HIS A 140 -4.85 -7.48 -16.08
CA HIS A 140 -3.56 -7.37 -16.76
C HIS A 140 -2.55 -6.50 -15.98
N PHE A 141 -2.89 -6.06 -14.77
CA PHE A 141 -2.07 -5.16 -13.98
C PHE A 141 -0.68 -5.75 -13.66
N GLY A 142 0.36 -4.99 -13.98
CA GLY A 142 1.77 -5.35 -13.87
C GLY A 142 2.34 -6.09 -15.09
N GLU A 143 1.55 -6.30 -16.16
CA GLU A 143 2.07 -6.80 -17.42
C GLU A 143 2.91 -5.74 -18.13
N THR A 144 3.97 -6.19 -18.81
CA THR A 144 4.83 -5.33 -19.63
C THR A 144 5.03 -5.96 -20.99
N TYR A 145 4.98 -5.14 -22.04
CA TYR A 145 5.06 -5.57 -23.43
C TYR A 145 6.29 -5.00 -24.14
N GLY A 146 6.86 -5.76 -25.08
CA GLY A 146 8.00 -5.31 -25.89
C GLY A 146 9.30 -5.08 -25.10
N VAL A 147 10.18 -4.24 -25.66
CA VAL A 147 11.45 -3.87 -25.03
C VAL A 147 11.23 -2.57 -24.27
N VAL A 148 11.02 -2.70 -22.96
CA VAL A 148 11.05 -1.55 -22.05
C VAL A 148 12.48 -1.02 -22.07
N THR A 149 12.75 0.08 -22.80
CA THR A 149 13.84 0.94 -22.37
C THR A 149 13.38 1.50 -21.05
N ALA A 150 13.79 0.87 -19.95
CA ALA A 150 13.48 1.32 -18.61
C ALA A 150 13.89 2.80 -18.53
N ALA A 151 12.93 3.69 -18.71
CA ALA A 151 13.02 4.97 -18.07
C ALA A 151 13.05 4.60 -16.59
N ALA A 152 14.21 4.81 -15.95
CA ALA A 152 14.27 4.77 -14.51
C ALA A 152 13.05 5.53 -13.98
N PRO A 153 12.39 5.05 -12.89
CA PRO A 153 11.24 5.76 -12.34
C PRO A 153 11.61 7.23 -12.30
N THR A 154 10.87 8.05 -13.05
CA THR A 154 11.19 9.47 -13.16
C THR A 154 10.94 10.02 -11.77
N VAL A 155 11.99 10.06 -10.95
CA VAL A 155 12.04 10.92 -9.77
C VAL A 155 12.00 12.30 -10.38
N LEU A 156 10.79 12.82 -10.57
CA LEU A 156 10.57 14.19 -10.98
C LEU A 156 11.38 15.04 -10.00
N ALA A 157 12.40 15.72 -10.51
CA ALA A 157 13.18 16.67 -9.73
C ALA A 157 12.23 17.79 -9.29
N GLY A 158 11.65 17.63 -8.10
CA GLY A 158 10.63 18.50 -7.52
C GLY A 158 10.56 18.27 -6.02
N GLN A 159 9.99 19.22 -5.29
CA GLN A 159 9.69 19.00 -3.87
C GLN A 159 8.64 17.91 -3.76
N ALA A 160 8.85 16.94 -2.86
CA ALA A 160 7.87 15.91 -2.58
C ALA A 160 6.52 16.54 -2.25
N GLN A 161 5.44 15.97 -2.79
CA GLN A 161 4.07 16.42 -2.55
C GLN A 161 3.28 15.38 -1.74
N VAL A 162 3.80 14.15 -1.64
CA VAL A 162 3.24 13.07 -0.85
C VAL A 162 4.33 12.45 0.02
N TRP A 163 4.12 12.37 1.33
CA TRP A 163 5.01 11.69 2.26
C TRP A 163 4.37 10.41 2.75
N VAL A 164 5.02 9.27 2.53
CA VAL A 164 4.57 7.97 3.02
C VAL A 164 5.38 7.59 4.25
N SER A 165 4.68 7.17 5.30
CA SER A 165 5.27 6.70 6.55
C SER A 165 4.61 5.42 7.01
N MET A 166 5.28 4.72 7.92
CA MET A 166 4.77 3.47 8.49
C MET A 166 4.74 3.59 10.02
N SER A 167 3.66 3.11 10.61
CA SER A 167 3.57 2.87 12.04
C SER A 167 3.23 1.40 12.31
N ALA A 168 3.67 0.90 13.46
CA ALA A 168 3.40 -0.47 13.85
C ALA A 168 2.95 -0.56 15.31
N ARG A 169 1.92 -1.36 15.56
CA ARG A 169 1.51 -1.76 16.92
C ARG A 169 1.76 -3.24 17.10
N HIS A 170 2.46 -3.60 18.16
CA HIS A 170 2.64 -4.99 18.55
C HIS A 170 1.63 -5.34 19.64
N SER A 171 0.85 -6.40 19.44
CA SER A 171 -0.09 -6.91 20.44
C SER A 171 0.15 -8.39 20.69
N THR A 172 -0.08 -8.81 21.92
CA THR A 172 -0.01 -10.23 22.30
C THR A 172 -1.37 -10.68 22.81
N SER A 173 -1.93 -11.70 22.18
CA SER A 173 -3.20 -12.31 22.60
C SER A 173 -2.98 -13.76 22.99
N ARG A 174 -3.40 -14.11 24.21
CA ARG A 174 -3.34 -15.47 24.73
C ARG A 174 -4.74 -16.04 24.72
N ASN A 175 -5.00 -17.00 23.82
CA ASN A 175 -6.30 -17.67 23.75
C ASN A 175 -6.08 -19.19 23.69
N GLY A 176 -6.57 -19.92 24.69
CA GLY A 176 -6.48 -21.39 24.74
C GLY A 176 -5.06 -21.97 24.87
N GLY A 177 -4.11 -21.24 25.45
CA GLY A 177 -2.72 -21.70 25.68
C GLY A 177 -1.75 -21.43 24.52
N LEU A 178 -2.22 -20.90 23.39
CA LEU A 178 -1.38 -20.41 22.30
C LEU A 178 -1.22 -18.89 22.41
N GLN A 179 0.01 -18.43 22.62
CA GLN A 179 0.35 -17.01 22.51
C GLN A 179 0.44 -16.64 21.02
N ARG A 180 -0.38 -15.68 20.59
CA ARG A 180 -0.32 -15.10 19.25
C ARG A 180 0.27 -13.71 19.37
N GLN A 181 1.46 -13.53 18.82
CA GLN A 181 2.08 -12.21 18.65
C GLN A 181 1.67 -11.67 17.29
N LEU A 182 0.94 -10.56 17.32
CA LEU A 182 0.51 -9.84 16.13
C LEU A 182 1.29 -8.54 16.03
N LEU A 183 1.65 -8.20 14.81
CA LEU A 183 2.21 -6.91 14.45
C LEU A 183 1.29 -6.28 13.42
N GLU A 184 0.58 -5.24 13.83
CA GLU A 184 -0.30 -4.45 12.97
C GLU A 184 0.52 -3.30 12.38
N LEU A 185 0.81 -3.36 11.08
CA LEU A 185 1.45 -2.30 10.32
C LEU A 185 0.36 -1.41 9.71
N GLU A 186 0.51 -0.11 9.82
CA GLU A 186 -0.32 0.91 9.19
C GLU A 186 0.57 1.77 8.29
N VAL A 187 0.26 1.78 6.99
CA VAL A 187 0.93 2.62 5.99
C VAL A 187 0.09 3.85 5.81
N GLU A 188 0.67 5.02 6.05
CA GLU A 188 -0.01 6.31 6.00
C GLU A 188 0.65 7.22 4.97
N ALA A 189 -0.15 8.07 4.33
CA ALA A 189 0.34 9.11 3.44
C ALA A 189 -0.14 10.48 3.90
N ASP A 190 0.72 11.49 3.85
CA ASP A 190 0.39 12.90 3.99
C ASP A 190 0.50 13.58 2.63
N MET A 191 -0.62 14.06 2.10
CA MET A 191 -0.74 14.58 0.74
C MET A 191 -0.94 16.10 0.73
N GLN A 192 -0.09 16.83 0.01
CA GLN A 192 -0.23 18.27 -0.23
C GLN A 192 -0.94 18.60 -1.55
N THR A 193 -1.16 17.60 -2.40
CA THR A 193 -1.90 17.70 -3.66
C THR A 193 -2.93 16.57 -3.74
N PRO A 194 -4.11 16.79 -4.36
CA PRO A 194 -5.02 15.70 -4.65
C PRO A 194 -4.34 14.63 -5.51
N ILE A 195 -4.67 13.37 -5.23
CA ILE A 195 -4.22 12.22 -6.03
C ILE A 195 -5.45 11.51 -6.61
N ALA A 196 -5.31 10.89 -7.77
CA ALA A 196 -6.36 10.08 -8.37
C ALA A 196 -6.07 8.58 -8.29
N GLY A 197 -4.82 8.20 -8.02
CA GLY A 197 -4.47 6.81 -7.83
C GLY A 197 -3.10 6.62 -7.20
N TYR A 198 -2.89 5.43 -6.65
CA TYR A 198 -1.62 4.99 -6.11
C TYR A 198 -1.41 3.50 -6.38
N GLN A 199 -0.15 3.09 -6.44
CA GLN A 199 0.27 1.70 -6.31
C GLN A 199 1.49 1.60 -5.40
N LEU A 200 1.61 0.51 -4.67
CA LEU A 200 2.80 0.15 -3.90
C LEU A 200 2.86 -1.36 -3.65
N ASP A 201 4.01 -1.79 -3.15
CA ASP A 201 4.20 -3.08 -2.52
C ASP A 201 4.68 -2.92 -1.08
N VAL A 202 4.34 -3.90 -0.25
CA VAL A 202 4.97 -4.08 1.06
C VAL A 202 5.89 -5.30 0.98
N THR A 203 7.18 -5.11 1.23
CA THR A 203 8.16 -6.20 1.35
C THR A 203 8.42 -6.54 2.82
N TYR A 204 8.76 -7.78 3.11
CA TYR A 204 9.05 -8.27 4.47
C TYR A 204 9.89 -9.55 4.43
N ASP A 205 10.54 -9.94 5.53
CA ASP A 205 11.20 -11.27 5.61
C ASP A 205 10.18 -12.36 6.02
N PRO A 206 9.84 -13.34 5.15
CA PRO A 206 8.86 -14.38 5.46
C PRO A 206 9.31 -15.37 6.55
N ARG A 207 10.60 -15.35 6.92
CA ARG A 207 11.13 -16.10 8.06
C ARG A 207 10.76 -15.45 9.39
N LEU A 208 10.59 -14.12 9.40
CA LEU A 208 10.27 -13.34 10.59
C LEU A 208 8.77 -13.03 10.72
N LEU A 209 8.06 -12.91 9.59
CA LEU A 209 6.67 -12.49 9.55
C LEU A 209 5.80 -13.41 8.68
N THR A 210 4.50 -13.42 8.94
CA THR A 210 3.49 -14.04 8.07
C THR A 210 2.26 -13.19 8.04
N VAL A 211 1.83 -12.80 6.85
CA VAL A 211 0.60 -12.03 6.67
C VAL A 211 -0.59 -12.88 7.13
N VAL A 212 -1.42 -12.30 8.00
CA VAL A 212 -2.66 -12.92 8.50
C VAL A 212 -3.90 -12.06 8.23
N GLY A 213 -3.70 -10.79 7.89
CA GLY A 213 -4.76 -9.86 7.53
C GLY A 213 -4.23 -8.74 6.66
N PHE A 214 -5.10 -8.20 5.81
CA PHE A 214 -4.86 -7.02 5.01
C PHE A 214 -6.16 -6.24 4.91
N GLU A 215 -6.11 -4.94 5.15
CA GLU A 215 -7.22 -4.03 4.96
C GLU A 215 -6.76 -2.86 4.10
N LYS A 216 -7.58 -2.50 3.11
CA LYS A 216 -7.36 -1.31 2.31
C LYS A 216 -7.65 -0.07 3.17
N GLY A 217 -6.82 0.96 3.02
CA GLY A 217 -7.07 2.26 3.64
C GLY A 217 -8.06 3.15 2.89
N ASP A 218 -8.24 4.35 3.40
CA ASP A 218 -9.26 5.34 2.99
C ASP A 218 -8.67 6.51 2.17
N ILE A 219 -7.41 6.45 1.76
CA ILE A 219 -6.68 7.53 1.07
C ILE A 219 -7.41 8.14 -0.14
N LEU A 220 -8.23 7.38 -0.87
CA LEU A 220 -8.99 7.87 -2.03
C LEU A 220 -10.47 8.20 -1.73
N GLY A 221 -10.89 8.10 -0.47
CA GLY A 221 -12.27 8.37 -0.04
C GLY A 221 -13.32 7.35 -0.49
N GLU A 222 -14.59 7.69 -0.26
CA GLU A 222 -15.76 6.94 -0.70
C GLU A 222 -15.93 7.08 -2.22
N GLY A 223 -15.95 5.97 -2.95
CA GLY A 223 -15.99 5.98 -4.42
C GLY A 223 -14.65 5.72 -5.10
N SER A 224 -13.86 4.80 -4.56
CA SER A 224 -12.62 4.33 -5.18
C SER A 224 -12.70 2.85 -5.57
N PHE A 225 -12.05 2.50 -6.67
CA PHE A 225 -11.77 1.13 -7.07
C PHE A 225 -10.40 0.72 -6.53
N SER A 226 -10.25 -0.56 -6.16
CA SER A 226 -8.96 -1.11 -5.73
C SER A 226 -8.75 -2.52 -6.20
N LEU A 227 -7.47 -2.85 -6.34
CA LEU A 227 -7.03 -4.20 -6.62
C LEU A 227 -6.97 -5.02 -5.34
N ASP A 228 -7.31 -6.29 -5.46
CA ASP A 228 -6.94 -7.28 -4.45
C ASP A 228 -5.42 -7.49 -4.52
N PRO A 229 -4.68 -7.28 -3.42
CA PRO A 229 -3.24 -7.44 -3.43
C PRO A 229 -2.82 -8.90 -3.65
N ARG A 230 -1.71 -9.07 -4.36
CA ARG A 230 -1.09 -10.38 -4.60
C ARG A 230 -0.17 -10.75 -3.45
N MET A 231 -0.62 -11.68 -2.62
CA MET A 231 0.12 -12.17 -1.47
C MET A 231 1.15 -13.23 -1.87
N THR A 232 2.44 -12.93 -1.73
CA THR A 232 3.52 -13.92 -1.87
C THR A 232 4.42 -13.91 -0.62
N PRO A 233 5.15 -14.99 -0.32
CA PRO A 233 6.12 -14.98 0.77
C PRO A 233 7.14 -13.86 0.59
N GLY A 234 7.12 -12.89 1.51
CA GLY A 234 8.03 -11.76 1.54
C GLY A 234 7.63 -10.53 0.71
N ARG A 235 6.49 -10.58 0.00
CA ARG A 235 5.96 -9.42 -0.74
C ARG A 235 4.44 -9.45 -0.84
N ILE A 236 3.80 -8.36 -0.44
CA ILE A 236 2.41 -8.04 -0.74
C ILE A 236 2.45 -7.10 -1.94
N ALA A 237 2.21 -7.65 -3.13
CA ALA A 237 2.33 -6.91 -4.37
C ALA A 237 0.99 -6.30 -4.81
N ASN A 238 1.06 -5.25 -5.64
CA ASN A 238 -0.09 -4.65 -6.31
C ASN A 238 -1.13 -4.08 -5.33
N ILE A 239 -0.67 -3.45 -4.23
CA ILE A 239 -1.56 -2.66 -3.39
C ILE A 239 -1.85 -1.38 -4.15
N ALA A 240 -2.98 -1.31 -4.83
CA ALA A 240 -3.31 -0.20 -5.71
C ALA A 240 -4.78 0.19 -5.64
N GLY A 241 -5.07 1.44 -5.98
CA GLY A 241 -6.42 1.94 -6.13
C GLY A 241 -6.49 3.22 -6.92
N THR A 242 -7.67 3.46 -7.49
CA THR A 242 -7.98 4.67 -8.25
C THR A 242 -9.35 5.23 -7.86
N GLN A 243 -9.50 6.55 -7.95
CA GLN A 243 -10.76 7.24 -7.72
C GLN A 243 -11.70 7.04 -8.93
N LEU A 244 -13.01 6.98 -8.68
CA LEU A 244 -14.03 6.87 -9.73
C LEU A 244 -14.72 8.21 -9.96
N GLY A 245 -14.74 8.64 -11.23
CA GLY A 245 -15.36 9.88 -11.67
C GLY A 245 -14.67 11.15 -11.19
N GLU A 246 -15.27 12.30 -11.47
CA GLU A 246 -14.74 13.64 -11.14
C GLU A 246 -15.06 14.06 -9.69
N SER A 247 -15.03 13.10 -8.75
CA SER A 247 -15.39 13.34 -7.35
C SER A 247 -14.44 14.35 -6.69
N SER A 248 -15.05 15.32 -6.00
CA SER A 248 -14.39 16.49 -5.40
C SER A 248 -13.40 16.12 -4.29
N VAL A 249 -12.13 16.47 -4.51
CA VAL A 249 -11.06 16.71 -3.51
C VAL A 249 -11.12 15.80 -2.28
N SER A 250 -10.93 14.50 -2.48
CA SER A 250 -10.48 13.60 -1.40
C SER A 250 -8.98 13.41 -1.58
N GLY A 251 -8.23 13.42 -0.48
CA GLY A 251 -6.79 13.17 -0.52
C GLY A 251 -5.88 14.39 -0.26
N LEU A 252 -6.30 15.32 0.62
CA LEU A 252 -5.37 16.26 1.24
C LEU A 252 -5.21 15.93 2.73
N GLY A 253 -3.98 16.03 3.21
CA GLY A 253 -3.60 15.68 4.58
C GLY A 253 -3.31 14.19 4.77
N ARG A 254 -3.26 13.78 6.05
CA ARG A 254 -2.92 12.42 6.46
C ARG A 254 -4.10 11.45 6.23
N SER A 255 -3.83 10.32 5.60
CA SER A 255 -4.81 9.25 5.38
C SER A 255 -4.15 7.88 5.38
N THR A 256 -4.94 6.82 5.57
CA THR A 256 -4.43 5.45 5.58
C THR A 256 -4.36 4.92 4.16
N VAL A 257 -3.22 4.35 3.77
CA VAL A 257 -3.04 3.66 2.50
C VAL A 257 -3.47 2.20 2.62
N ALA A 258 -2.92 1.50 3.61
CA ALA A 258 -3.20 0.09 3.87
C ALA A 258 -2.86 -0.27 5.32
N LYS A 259 -3.55 -1.29 5.84
CA LYS A 259 -3.22 -1.95 7.10
C LYS A 259 -2.86 -3.39 6.84
N VAL A 260 -1.77 -3.86 7.44
CA VAL A 260 -1.31 -5.24 7.30
C VAL A 260 -1.14 -5.85 8.68
N SER A 261 -1.86 -6.93 8.93
CA SER A 261 -1.68 -7.71 10.15
C SER A 261 -0.71 -8.86 9.88
N PHE A 262 0.40 -8.88 10.60
CA PHE A 262 1.36 -9.96 10.57
C PHE A 262 1.30 -10.79 11.85
N ARG A 263 1.51 -12.11 11.72
CA ARG A 263 1.96 -12.96 12.81
C ARG A 263 3.48 -12.90 12.89
N LEU A 264 4.00 -12.60 14.07
CA LEU A 264 5.43 -12.58 14.34
C LEU A 264 5.96 -14.01 14.59
N LYS A 265 7.11 -14.35 14.00
CA LYS A 265 7.81 -15.65 14.15
C LYS A 265 9.14 -15.55 14.89
N GLY A 266 9.65 -14.34 15.10
CA GLY A 266 10.98 -14.08 15.64
C GLY A 266 11.06 -12.74 16.36
N ASP A 267 12.25 -12.15 16.40
CA ASP A 267 12.48 -10.87 17.07
C ASP A 267 11.74 -9.72 16.36
N VAL A 268 11.02 -8.91 17.14
CA VAL A 268 10.21 -7.80 16.63
C VAL A 268 11.05 -6.69 15.99
N ASN A 269 12.25 -6.41 16.50
CA ASN A 269 13.12 -5.38 15.93
C ASN A 269 13.70 -5.82 14.60
N LEU A 270 14.09 -7.10 14.47
CA LEU A 270 14.50 -7.67 13.20
C LEU A 270 13.34 -7.69 12.20
N ALA A 271 12.14 -8.03 12.66
CA ALA A 271 10.94 -8.05 11.83
C ALA A 271 10.61 -6.65 11.28
N LEU A 272 10.59 -5.63 12.14
CA LEU A 272 10.36 -4.23 11.75
C LEU A 272 11.38 -3.75 10.71
N LYS A 273 12.67 -4.04 10.92
CA LYS A 273 13.74 -3.69 9.95
C LYS A 273 13.61 -4.41 8.61
N SER A 274 12.87 -5.51 8.54
CA SER A 274 12.66 -6.26 7.31
C SER A 274 11.52 -5.71 6.46
N ILE A 275 10.64 -4.88 7.04
CA ILE A 275 9.49 -4.31 6.36
C ILE A 275 9.93 -3.10 5.53
N GLY A 276 9.48 -3.00 4.29
CA GLY A 276 9.74 -1.85 3.43
C GLY A 276 8.65 -1.62 2.40
N ILE A 277 8.61 -0.40 1.86
CA ILE A 277 7.72 -0.03 0.74
C ILE A 277 8.52 -0.10 -0.56
N GLY A 278 7.97 -0.78 -1.57
CA GLY A 278 8.54 -0.89 -2.91
C GLY A 278 7.53 -0.47 -3.97
N ASN A 279 8.00 -0.20 -5.20
CA ASN A 279 7.17 0.14 -6.36
C ASN A 279 6.08 1.19 -6.08
N LEU A 280 6.38 2.15 -5.21
CA LEU A 280 5.46 3.25 -4.93
C LEU A 280 5.38 4.14 -6.17
N VAL A 281 4.16 4.35 -6.65
CA VAL A 281 3.85 5.34 -7.68
C VAL A 281 2.54 6.00 -7.28
N VAL A 282 2.47 7.32 -7.47
CA VAL A 282 1.28 8.13 -7.20
C VAL A 282 0.94 8.89 -8.47
N ALA A 283 -0.34 8.96 -8.79
CA ALA A 283 -0.86 9.61 -9.99
C ALA A 283 -1.88 10.69 -9.63
N ASP A 284 -1.84 11.82 -10.34
CA ASP A 284 -2.83 12.88 -10.24
C ASP A 284 -4.05 12.62 -11.14
N GLN A 285 -5.01 13.56 -11.16
CA GLN A 285 -6.24 13.47 -11.95
C GLN A 285 -6.02 13.52 -13.47
N GLN A 286 -4.82 13.84 -13.92
CA GLN A 286 -4.42 13.83 -15.33
C GLN A 286 -3.61 12.57 -15.67
N ALA A 287 -3.54 11.59 -14.75
CA ALA A 287 -2.70 10.40 -14.84
C ALA A 287 -1.20 10.75 -15.01
N LEU A 288 -0.74 11.84 -14.39
CA LEU A 288 0.66 12.21 -14.34
C LEU A 288 1.29 11.81 -13.00
N PRO A 289 2.60 11.47 -12.97
CA PRO A 289 3.29 11.11 -11.74
C PRO A 289 3.37 12.26 -10.74
N VAL A 290 3.01 11.99 -9.49
CA VAL A 290 3.15 12.91 -8.36
C VAL A 290 4.44 12.58 -7.58
N PRO A 291 5.34 13.56 -7.35
CA PRO A 291 6.54 13.33 -6.55
C PRO A 291 6.22 12.92 -5.12
N PHE A 292 6.86 11.86 -4.63
CA PHE A 292 6.67 11.34 -3.28
C PHE A 292 8.00 11.13 -2.55
N GLU A 293 7.92 11.04 -1.22
CA GLU A 293 9.02 10.66 -0.34
C GLU A 293 8.55 9.56 0.62
N ILE A 294 9.42 8.61 0.94
CA ILE A 294 9.14 7.53 1.89
C ILE A 294 10.02 7.74 3.10
N ASP A 295 9.43 7.82 4.29
CA ASP A 295 10.16 7.64 5.54
C ASP A 295 10.43 6.14 5.72
N PRO A 296 11.70 5.69 5.62
CA PRO A 296 12.02 4.27 5.76
C PRO A 296 11.93 3.79 7.22
N SER A 297 11.80 4.71 8.18
CA SER A 297 11.64 4.35 9.59
C SER A 297 10.21 3.93 9.90
N ILE A 298 10.07 2.97 10.81
CA ILE A 298 8.77 2.53 11.30
C ILE A 298 8.60 3.03 12.73
N THR A 299 7.59 3.87 12.94
CA THR A 299 7.22 4.32 14.28
C THR A 299 6.48 3.20 14.99
N ALA A 300 7.13 2.52 15.93
CA ALA A 300 6.55 1.36 16.60
C ALA A 300 6.10 1.71 18.03
N ASP A 301 4.82 1.54 18.33
CA ASP A 301 4.31 1.44 19.70
C ASP A 301 4.40 -0.03 20.12
N LEU A 302 5.59 -0.41 20.55
CA LEU A 302 5.84 -1.74 21.10
C LEU A 302 5.29 -1.74 22.52
N GLU A 303 4.09 -2.28 22.73
CA GLU A 303 3.69 -2.71 24.08
C GLU A 303 4.86 -3.54 24.61
N SER A 304 5.53 -3.00 25.64
CA SER A 304 6.72 -3.61 26.20
C SER A 304 6.36 -5.05 26.51
N VAL A 305 7.07 -6.00 25.89
CA VAL A 305 6.93 -7.43 26.17
C VAL A 305 7.15 -7.60 27.67
N VAL A 306 6.06 -7.61 28.44
CA VAL A 306 6.08 -8.09 29.81
C VAL A 306 6.20 -9.59 29.61
N GLU A 307 7.40 -10.12 29.85
CA GLU A 307 7.54 -11.57 29.99
C GLU A 307 6.45 -12.03 30.96
N GLU A 308 5.58 -12.94 30.51
CA GLU A 308 4.49 -13.53 31.30
C GLU A 308 5.05 -14.46 32.38
N ARG A 309 5.89 -13.92 33.27
CA ARG A 309 6.44 -14.61 34.42
C ARG A 309 6.04 -13.88 35.68
N PHE A 310 5.65 -14.66 36.67
CA PHE A 310 5.65 -14.14 38.02
C PHE A 310 7.09 -13.86 38.44
N GLY A 311 7.33 -12.67 38.97
CA GLY A 311 8.68 -12.23 39.31
C GLY A 311 8.65 -11.28 40.49
N LEU A 312 9.60 -11.46 41.40
CA LEU A 312 9.89 -10.52 42.47
C LEU A 312 11.24 -9.89 42.20
N GLY A 313 11.27 -8.58 41.97
CA GLY A 313 12.51 -7.85 41.79
C GLY A 313 13.13 -7.44 43.12
N GLN A 314 14.39 -7.05 43.07
CA GLN A 314 15.10 -6.48 44.21
C GLN A 314 14.51 -5.10 44.55
N ASN A 315 14.24 -4.85 45.83
CA ASN A 315 13.79 -3.54 46.26
C ASN A 315 14.83 -2.46 45.90
N TYR A 316 14.37 -1.28 45.51
CA TYR A 316 15.25 -0.16 45.16
C TYR A 316 14.75 1.12 45.83
N PRO A 317 15.60 1.89 46.53
CA PRO A 317 17.01 1.56 46.81
C PRO A 317 17.16 0.34 47.73
N ASN A 318 18.31 -0.36 47.66
CA ASN A 318 18.76 -1.34 48.64
C ASN A 318 20.30 -1.27 48.72
N PRO A 319 20.91 -0.82 49.84
CA PRO A 319 20.25 -0.46 51.10
C PRO A 319 19.34 0.77 50.99
N PHE A 320 18.34 0.90 51.85
CA PHE A 320 17.37 2.01 51.84
C PHE A 320 17.34 2.78 53.16
N ASN A 321 16.86 4.03 53.12
CA ASN A 321 16.69 4.92 54.28
C ASN A 321 15.65 6.04 54.01
N PRO A 322 14.51 6.11 54.72
CA PRO A 322 13.76 5.00 55.34
C PRO A 322 12.82 4.30 54.35
N GLU A 323 12.76 4.74 53.08
CA GLU A 323 11.77 4.27 52.11
C GLU A 323 12.36 3.47 50.94
N THR A 324 11.58 2.52 50.43
CA THR A 324 11.96 1.67 49.29
C THR A 324 10.75 1.26 48.45
N TRP A 325 11.01 0.87 47.21
CA TRP A 325 10.02 0.34 46.28
C TRP A 325 10.36 -1.10 45.94
N ILE A 326 9.37 -1.99 46.03
CA ILE A 326 9.47 -3.42 45.75
C ILE A 326 8.84 -3.67 44.37
N PRO A 327 9.65 -3.84 43.31
CA PRO A 327 9.16 -4.13 41.98
C PRO A 327 8.72 -5.60 41.84
N TYR A 328 7.65 -5.85 41.09
CA TYR A 328 7.13 -7.20 40.85
C TYR A 328 6.51 -7.34 39.45
N GLN A 329 6.27 -8.57 39.03
CA GLN A 329 5.62 -8.94 37.76
C GLN A 329 4.56 -10.00 38.02
N LEU A 330 3.42 -9.87 37.34
CA LEU A 330 2.30 -10.79 37.42
C LEU A 330 2.06 -11.43 36.05
N ALA A 331 2.03 -12.76 35.99
CA ALA A 331 1.71 -13.50 34.77
C ALA A 331 0.18 -13.61 34.51
N SER A 332 -0.64 -13.53 35.56
CA SER A 332 -2.10 -13.46 35.51
C SER A 332 -2.62 -12.37 36.44
N SER A 333 -3.89 -11.98 36.28
CA SER A 333 -4.52 -10.99 37.16
C SER A 333 -4.83 -11.62 38.51
N GLU A 334 -4.24 -11.12 39.59
CA GLU A 334 -4.26 -11.73 40.92
C GLU A 334 -4.44 -10.68 42.02
N ALA A 335 -4.89 -11.12 43.21
CA ALA A 335 -4.78 -10.33 44.42
C ALA A 335 -3.34 -10.39 44.94
N VAL A 336 -2.72 -9.22 45.15
CA VAL A 336 -1.32 -9.11 45.57
C VAL A 336 -1.21 -8.73 47.04
N LEU A 337 -0.45 -9.51 47.80
CA LEU A 337 -0.13 -9.27 49.20
C LEU A 337 1.40 -9.26 49.38
N VAL A 338 1.93 -8.25 50.08
CA VAL A 338 3.33 -8.23 50.48
C VAL A 338 3.45 -8.26 52.00
N GLN A 339 4.23 -9.20 52.52
CA GLN A 339 4.52 -9.36 53.94
C GLN A 339 6.00 -9.12 54.20
N ILE A 340 6.29 -8.31 55.21
CA ILE A 340 7.65 -7.91 55.58
C ILE A 340 7.99 -8.53 56.93
N TYR A 341 9.15 -9.17 57.02
CA TYR A 341 9.64 -9.88 58.19
C TYR A 341 11.00 -9.35 58.64
N ASP A 342 11.25 -9.41 59.95
CA ASP A 342 12.58 -9.16 60.51
C ASP A 342 13.50 -10.38 60.35
N ALA A 343 14.76 -10.24 60.79
CA ALA A 343 15.75 -11.32 60.71
C ALA A 343 15.43 -12.56 61.56
N SER A 344 14.53 -12.44 62.55
CA SER A 344 14.02 -13.56 63.35
C SER A 344 12.76 -14.21 62.77
N GLY A 345 12.23 -13.67 61.66
CA GLY A 345 11.01 -14.17 61.01
C GLY A 345 9.72 -13.63 61.62
N HIS A 346 9.76 -12.62 62.50
CA HIS A 346 8.54 -11.97 62.98
C HIS A 346 7.99 -11.06 61.89
N LEU A 347 6.67 -11.09 61.72
CA LEU A 347 5.96 -10.20 60.80
C LEU A 347 6.03 -8.76 61.33
N VAL A 348 6.58 -7.87 60.51
CA VAL A 348 6.78 -6.45 60.79
C VAL A 348 5.66 -5.62 60.20
N ARG A 349 5.25 -5.95 58.96
CA ARG A 349 4.18 -5.25 58.25
C ARG A 349 3.57 -6.11 57.15
N GLN A 350 2.25 -6.00 57.01
CA GLN A 350 1.52 -6.48 55.84
C GLN A 350 1.04 -5.30 54.98
N ILE A 351 1.20 -5.42 53.66
CA ILE A 351 0.77 -4.44 52.66
C ILE A 351 -0.15 -5.15 51.68
N ASP A 352 -1.45 -4.89 51.80
CA ASP A 352 -2.46 -5.37 50.86
C ASP A 352 -2.51 -4.42 49.64
N VAL A 353 -2.06 -4.93 48.50
CA VAL A 353 -2.02 -4.18 47.24
C VAL A 353 -3.35 -4.33 46.48
N GLY A 354 -4.15 -5.33 46.84
CA GLY A 354 -5.43 -5.68 46.22
C GLY A 354 -5.29 -6.35 44.85
N PHE A 355 -6.40 -6.40 44.12
CA PHE A 355 -6.45 -7.00 42.80
C PHE A 355 -5.69 -6.17 41.76
N ARG A 356 -4.83 -6.83 40.99
CA ARG A 356 -4.00 -6.23 39.96
C ARG A 356 -4.07 -7.06 38.68
N SER A 357 -4.17 -6.37 37.55
CA SER A 357 -4.13 -7.02 36.24
C SER A 357 -2.75 -7.64 35.99
N ALA A 358 -2.67 -8.63 35.08
CA ALA A 358 -1.39 -9.13 34.59
C ALA A 358 -0.53 -7.96 34.05
N GLY A 359 0.78 -7.96 34.34
CA GLY A 359 1.66 -6.87 33.92
C GLY A 359 2.92 -6.69 34.76
N SER A 360 3.72 -5.70 34.37
CA SER A 360 4.99 -5.32 35.03
C SER A 360 4.81 -4.09 35.92
N TYR A 361 5.17 -4.23 37.20
CA TYR A 361 5.05 -3.22 38.23
C TYR A 361 6.45 -2.84 38.75
N THR A 362 7.28 -2.28 37.87
CA THR A 362 8.69 -1.97 38.15
C THR A 362 9.00 -0.50 38.39
N SER A 363 8.13 0.41 37.93
CA SER A 363 8.29 1.85 38.15
C SER A 363 7.83 2.25 39.55
N ARG A 364 8.40 3.33 40.11
CA ARG A 364 8.03 3.82 41.46
C ARG A 364 6.52 4.06 41.65
N ALA A 365 5.81 4.45 40.59
CA ALA A 365 4.37 4.68 40.62
C ALA A 365 3.52 3.39 40.67
N LYS A 366 4.12 2.24 40.34
CA LYS A 366 3.44 0.95 40.21
C LYS A 366 3.93 -0.11 41.21
N SER A 367 5.20 -0.03 41.64
CA SER A 367 5.82 -0.90 42.63
C SER A 367 5.17 -0.76 44.02
N VAL A 368 5.35 -1.79 44.88
CA VAL A 368 4.89 -1.70 46.27
C VAL A 368 5.80 -0.77 47.07
N TYR A 369 5.21 0.18 47.79
CA TYR A 369 5.94 1.15 48.59
C TYR A 369 6.01 0.70 50.06
N TRP A 370 7.19 0.82 50.66
CA TRP A 370 7.36 0.68 52.11
C TRP A 370 8.20 1.83 52.67
N ASP A 371 7.74 2.40 53.78
CA ASP A 371 8.27 3.59 54.47
C ASP A 371 9.14 3.25 55.70
N GLY A 372 9.50 1.97 55.87
CA GLY A 372 10.30 1.52 57.00
C GLY A 372 9.55 1.51 58.34
N ARG A 373 8.21 1.49 58.33
CA ARG A 373 7.39 1.41 59.55
C ARG A 373 6.73 0.04 59.74
N ASN A 374 6.52 -0.35 60.99
CA ASN A 374 5.74 -1.54 61.37
C ASN A 374 4.22 -1.30 61.28
N GLU A 375 3.41 -2.29 61.65
CA GLU A 375 1.93 -2.19 61.65
C GLU A 375 1.37 -1.12 62.60
N PHE A 376 2.11 -0.75 63.64
CA PHE A 376 1.74 0.30 64.59
C PHE A 376 2.18 1.71 64.12
N GLY A 377 2.80 1.82 62.95
CA GLY A 377 3.31 3.08 62.39
C GLY A 377 4.64 3.54 62.98
N GLU A 378 5.31 2.69 63.77
CA GLU A 378 6.61 3.00 64.38
C GLU A 378 7.75 2.66 63.42
N GLN A 379 8.81 3.46 63.42
CA GLN A 379 10.00 3.18 62.61
C GLN A 379 10.75 1.96 63.13
N VAL A 380 11.12 1.07 62.22
CA VAL A 380 11.89 -0.13 62.57
C VAL A 380 13.39 0.20 62.73
N ALA A 381 14.15 -0.71 63.34
CA ALA A 381 15.59 -0.54 63.56
C ALA A 381 16.39 -0.81 62.29
N SER A 382 17.61 -0.25 62.17
CA SER A 382 18.51 -0.61 61.07
C SER A 382 18.84 -2.10 61.13
N GLY A 383 18.78 -2.78 59.99
CA GLY A 383 18.93 -4.23 59.97
C GLY A 383 18.51 -4.88 58.67
N VAL A 384 18.61 -6.21 58.66
CA VAL A 384 18.17 -7.05 57.56
C VAL A 384 16.69 -7.36 57.72
N TYR A 385 15.94 -7.19 56.64
CA TYR A 385 14.54 -7.57 56.54
C TYR A 385 14.34 -8.46 55.31
N TYR A 386 13.26 -9.23 55.32
CA TYR A 386 12.82 -10.03 54.19
C TYR A 386 11.41 -9.60 53.81
N TYR A 387 11.11 -9.59 52.52
CA TYR A 387 9.76 -9.36 52.03
C TYR A 387 9.34 -10.54 51.16
N THR A 388 8.12 -11.01 51.38
CA THR A 388 7.48 -12.08 50.62
C THR A 388 6.29 -11.50 49.88
N ILE A 389 6.22 -11.73 48.57
CA ILE A 389 5.03 -11.44 47.77
C ILE A 389 4.18 -12.70 47.64
N HIS A 390 2.87 -12.54 47.65
CA HIS A 390 1.88 -13.57 47.32
C HIS A 390 0.95 -13.04 46.22
N ALA A 391 0.77 -13.82 45.17
CA ALA A 391 -0.14 -13.54 44.06
C ALA A 391 -0.70 -14.86 43.51
N GLY A 392 -1.92 -15.23 43.89
CA GLY A 392 -2.46 -16.57 43.62
C GLY A 392 -1.56 -17.66 44.23
N ASP A 393 -1.14 -18.63 43.41
CA ASP A 393 -0.21 -19.70 43.81
C ASP A 393 1.27 -19.26 43.81
N PHE A 394 1.58 -18.07 43.29
CA PHE A 394 2.95 -17.56 43.27
C PHE A 394 3.34 -16.97 44.63
N SER A 395 4.50 -17.40 45.13
CA SER A 395 5.17 -16.78 46.26
C SER A 395 6.66 -16.70 46.03
N ALA A 396 7.25 -15.55 46.36
CA ALA A 396 8.69 -15.33 46.29
C ALA A 396 9.13 -14.43 47.44
N THR A 397 10.35 -14.65 47.93
CA THR A 397 10.94 -13.90 49.04
C THR A 397 12.27 -13.30 48.63
N SER A 398 12.50 -12.04 49.00
CA SER A 398 13.75 -11.33 48.76
C SER A 398 14.22 -10.60 50.02
N LYS A 399 15.52 -10.36 50.11
CA LYS A 399 16.19 -9.70 51.23
C LYS A 399 16.35 -8.20 50.97
N MET A 400 16.18 -7.37 52.00
CA MET A 400 16.46 -5.93 51.97
C MET A 400 17.25 -5.47 53.20
N LEU A 401 18.01 -4.38 53.07
CA LEU A 401 18.81 -3.79 54.14
C LEU A 401 18.37 -2.36 54.43
N LEU A 402 17.90 -2.10 55.65
CA LEU A 402 17.60 -0.76 56.14
C LEU A 402 18.84 -0.16 56.81
N LEU A 403 19.25 1.02 56.37
CA LEU A 403 20.27 1.85 57.03
C LEU A 403 19.58 3.11 57.59
N LYS A 404 20.04 3.58 58.74
CA LYS A 404 19.63 4.87 59.31
C LYS A 404 20.73 5.90 59.10
#